data_AF-A0A4Z0R525-F1
#
_entry.id   AF-A0A4Z0R525-F1
#
_cell.length_a   1.000
_cell.length_b   1.000
_cell.length_c   1.000
_cell.angle_alpha   90.00
_cell.angle_beta   90.00
_cell.angle_gamma   90.00
#
_symmetry.space_group_name_H-M   'P 1'
#
loop_
_entity.id
_entity.type
_entity.pdbx_description
1 polymer ?
#
loop_
_entity_poly.entity_id
_entity_poly.type
_entity_poly.pdbx_seq_one_letter_code
_entity_poly.pdbx_strand_id
1 'polypeptide(L)' 'MYNKNQVIYAIEHCNLNDKQKLIISSRYGINTQSVSMDELFSKFNITYDDFKQIEKQVRQFLKEHYKTE' A
#
# COMPACT_ATOMS: atom_id res chain seq x y z
N MET A 1 -4.01 8.88 12.09
CA MET A 1 -4.38 8.54 10.70
C MET A 1 -3.27 9.07 9.80
N TYR A 2 -2.65 8.24 8.94
CA TYR A 2 -1.53 8.71 8.11
C TYR A 2 -2.01 9.52 6.92
N ASN A 3 -1.30 10.59 6.57
CA ASN A 3 -1.63 11.44 5.42
C ASN A 3 -1.22 10.75 4.10
N LYS A 4 -1.87 11.09 2.99
CA LYS A 4 -1.60 10.56 1.64
C LYS A 4 -0.11 10.66 1.28
N ASN A 5 0.56 11.77 1.62
CA ASN A 5 1.99 11.95 1.36
C ASN A 5 2.87 10.98 2.16
N GLN A 6 2.49 10.65 3.40
CA GLN A 6 3.21 9.66 4.21
C GLN A 6 3.07 8.26 3.59
N VAL A 7 1.86 7.93 3.09
CA VAL A 7 1.61 6.66 2.41
C VAL A 7 2.40 6.57 1.10
N ILE A 8 2.43 7.64 0.29
CA ILE A 8 3.25 7.71 -0.93
C ILE A 8 4.73 7.48 -0.58
N TYR A 9 5.25 8.22 0.39
CA TYR A 9 6.64 8.09 0.84
C TYR A 9 6.96 6.66 1.27
N ALA A 10 6.06 6.05 2.05
CA ALA A 10 6.21 4.66 2.49
C ALA A 10 6.17 3.67 1.33
N ILE A 11 5.36 3.86 0.29
CA ILE A 11 5.36 2.98 -0.88
C ILE A 11 6.69 3.08 -1.66
N GLU A 12 7.26 4.29 -1.76
CA GLU A 12 8.50 4.52 -2.49
C GLU A 12 9.73 3.97 -1.76
N HIS A 13 9.74 4.07 -0.42
CA HIS A 13 10.90 3.75 0.41
C HIS A 13 10.79 2.43 1.20
N CYS A 14 9.61 1.81 1.26
CA CYS A 14 9.46 0.47 1.80
C CYS A 14 10.09 -0.56 0.85
N ASN A 15 10.55 -1.68 1.41
CA ASN A 15 11.13 -2.81 0.68
C ASN A 15 10.04 -3.63 -0.04
N LEU A 16 9.24 -2.95 -0.87
CA LEU A 16 8.22 -3.53 -1.74
C LEU A 16 8.78 -3.72 -3.15
N ASN A 17 8.39 -4.82 -3.79
CA ASN A 17 8.63 -4.98 -5.23
C ASN A 17 7.68 -4.10 -6.06
N ASP A 18 7.97 -3.93 -7.35
CA ASP A 18 7.19 -3.05 -8.23
C ASP A 18 5.71 -3.44 -8.33
N LYS A 19 5.40 -4.74 -8.30
CA LYS A 19 4.02 -5.24 -8.28
C LYS A 19 3.30 -4.82 -6.99
N GLN A 20 3.94 -4.95 -5.84
CA GLN A 20 3.39 -4.57 -4.53
C GLN A 20 3.18 -3.06 -4.43
N LYS A 21 4.11 -2.26 -4.98
CA LYS A 21 3.97 -0.80 -5.08
C LYS A 21 2.74 -0.43 -5.90
N LEU A 22 2.52 -1.09 -7.04
CA LEU A 22 1.32 -0.89 -7.87
C LEU A 22 0.02 -1.28 -7.16
N ILE A 23 0.02 -2.40 -6.42
CA ILE A 23 -1.15 -2.87 -5.66
C ILE A 23 -1.57 -1.81 -4.63
N ILE A 24 -0.64 -1.35 -3.78
CA ILE A 24 -0.96 -0.35 -2.76
C ILE A 24 -1.31 1.00 -3.43
N SER A 25 -0.58 1.42 -4.47
CA SER A 25 -0.88 2.68 -5.17
C SER A 25 -2.30 2.67 -5.76
N SER A 26 -2.72 1.55 -6.37
CA SER A 26 -4.07 1.38 -6.92
C SER A 26 -5.13 1.45 -5.81
N ARG A 27 -4.87 0.82 -4.66
CA ARG A 27 -5.80 0.83 -3.52
C ARG A 27 -6.00 2.23 -2.93
N TYR A 28 -4.92 3.00 -2.81
CA TYR A 28 -4.92 4.33 -2.22
C TYR A 28 -5.21 5.46 -3.23
N GLY A 29 -5.47 5.14 -4.49
CA GLY A 29 -5.72 6.13 -5.53
C GLY A 29 -4.52 7.08 -5.74
N ILE A 30 -3.33 6.49 -5.71
CA ILE A 30 -2.07 7.19 -6.01
C ILE A 30 -1.85 7.03 -7.52
N ASN A 31 -1.78 8.16 -8.22
CA ASN A 31 -1.66 8.28 -9.68
C ASN A 31 -2.85 7.73 -10.51
N THR A 32 -3.84 7.10 -9.88
CA THR A 32 -5.06 6.56 -10.52
C THR A 32 -6.28 6.67 -9.59
N GLN A 33 -7.47 6.33 -10.09
CA GLN A 33 -8.67 6.23 -9.26
C GLN A 33 -8.52 5.06 -8.26
N SER A 34 -8.97 5.25 -7.01
CA SER A 34 -8.93 4.19 -6.02
C SER A 34 -9.81 3.02 -6.45
N VAL A 35 -9.23 1.82 -6.54
CA VAL A 35 -9.99 0.61 -6.88
C VAL A 35 -10.54 -0.07 -5.62
N SER A 36 -11.65 -0.80 -5.80
CA SER A 36 -12.23 -1.64 -4.75
C SER A 36 -11.31 -2.83 -4.44
N MET A 37 -11.53 -3.49 -3.29
CA MET A 37 -10.75 -4.68 -2.91
C MET A 37 -10.97 -5.84 -3.90
N ASP A 38 -12.22 -6.10 -4.30
CA ASP A 38 -12.55 -7.11 -5.30
C ASP A 38 -11.84 -6.84 -6.64
N GLU A 39 -11.89 -5.60 -7.12
CA GLU A 39 -11.25 -5.22 -8.37
C GLU A 39 -9.72 -5.34 -8.26
N LEU A 40 -9.14 -4.97 -7.12
CA LEU A 40 -7.72 -5.14 -6.86
C LEU A 40 -7.31 -6.63 -6.90
N PHE A 41 -8.08 -7.50 -6.25
CA PHE A 41 -7.80 -8.93 -6.18
C PHE A 41 -7.91 -9.60 -7.54
N SER A 42 -8.96 -9.25 -8.30
CA SER A 42 -9.14 -9.72 -9.67
C SER A 42 -8.03 -9.21 -10.60
N LYS A 43 -7.70 -7.91 -10.54
CA LYS A 43 -6.72 -7.27 -11.42
C LYS A 43 -5.30 -7.79 -11.21
N PHE A 44 -4.90 -8.01 -9.96
CA PHE A 44 -3.53 -8.42 -9.61
C PHE A 44 -3.37 -9.93 -9.37
N ASN A 45 -4.48 -10.68 -9.44
CA ASN A 45 -4.57 -12.09 -9.10
C ASN A 45 -3.93 -12.38 -7.73
N ILE A 46 -4.41 -11.68 -6.70
CA ILE A 46 -3.94 -11.79 -5.32
C ILE A 46 -5.09 -12.10 -4.38
N THR A 47 -4.78 -12.71 -3.24
CA THR A 47 -5.76 -12.92 -2.17
C THR A 47 -5.79 -11.76 -1.18
N TYR A 48 -6.79 -11.77 -0.31
CA TYR A 48 -6.84 -10.85 0.83
C TYR A 48 -5.63 -10.99 1.75
N ASP A 49 -5.11 -12.22 1.96
CA ASP A 49 -3.96 -12.43 2.84
C ASP A 49 -2.69 -11.84 2.23
N ASP A 50 -2.48 -12.03 0.92
CA ASP A 50 -1.38 -11.40 0.18
C ASP A 50 -1.43 -9.87 0.33
N PHE A 51 -2.61 -9.28 0.10
CA PHE A 51 -2.80 -7.84 0.26
C PHE A 51 -2.51 -7.39 1.70
N LYS A 52 -3.00 -8.13 2.70
CA LYS A 52 -2.79 -7.83 4.11
C LYS A 52 -1.31 -7.89 4.49
N GLN A 53 -0.53 -8.80 3.93
CA GLN A 53 0.92 -8.85 4.14
C GLN A 53 1.62 -7.62 3.57
N ILE A 54 1.24 -7.20 2.36
CA ILE A 54 1.77 -5.98 1.72
C ILE A 54 1.40 -4.75 2.58
N GLU A 55 0.15 -4.64 3.00
CA GLU A 55 -0.32 -3.53 3.82
C GLU A 55 0.41 -3.50 5.18
N LYS A 56 0.67 -4.67 5.77
CA LYS A 56 1.43 -4.78 7.03
C LYS A 56 2.84 -4.22 6.88
N GLN A 57 3.52 -4.50 5.77
CA GLN A 57 4.87 -3.95 5.51
C GLN A 57 4.85 -2.42 5.41
N VAL A 58 3.90 -1.87 4.65
CA VAL A 58 3.73 -0.41 4.54
C VAL A 58 3.41 0.22 5.89
N ARG A 59 2.49 -0.37 6.65
CA ARG A 59 2.13 0.11 8.00
C ARG A 59 3.29 0.02 8.97
N GLN A 60 4.11 -1.02 8.89
CA GLN A 60 5.30 -1.17 9.73
C GLN A 60 6.31 -0.06 9.42
N PHE A 61 6.62 0.15 8.14
CA PHE A 61 7.49 1.24 7.70
C PHE A 61 7.00 2.61 8.19
N LEU A 62 5.69 2.87 8.04
CA LEU A 62 5.05 4.10 8.51
C LEU A 62 5.22 4.30 10.02
N LYS A 63 5.05 3.24 10.82
CA LYS A 63 5.24 3.31 12.28
C LYS A 63 6.68 3.61 12.67
N GLU A 64 7.64 3.05 11.94
CA GLU A 64 9.07 3.25 12.23
C GLU A 64 9.54 4.66 11.83
N HIS A 65 9.06 5.20 10.71
CA HIS A 65 9.47 6.50 10.19
C HIS A 65 8.66 7.67 10.75
N TYR A 66 7.38 7.45 11.04
CA TYR A 66 6.50 8.44 11.62
C TYR A 66 6.12 7.96 13.01
N LYS A 67 7.09 8.03 13.94
CA LYS A 67 6.80 7.90 15.37
C LYS A 67 5.64 8.86 15.68
N THR A 68 4.52 8.29 16.08
CA THR A 68 3.46 9.06 16.72
C THR A 68 3.99 9.31 18.13
N GLU A 69 4.65 10.46 18.31
CA GLU A 69 4.83 11.04 19.65
C GLU A 69 3.47 11.42 20.23
#